data_AF-A0A2R6WC80-F1
#
_entry.id   AF-A0A2R6WC80-F1
#
_cell.length_a   1.000
_cell.length_b   1.000
_cell.length_c   1.000
_cell.angle_alpha   90.00
_cell.angle_beta   90.00
_cell.angle_gamma   90.00
#
_symmetry.space_group_name_H-M   'P 1'
#
loop_
_entity.id
_entity.type
_entity.pdbx_description
1 polymer ?
#
loop_
_entity_poly.entity_id
_entity_poly.type
_entity_poly.pdbx_seq_one_letter_code
_entity_poly.pdbx_strand_id
1 'polypeptide(L)'
;MYSLALQTSIATASSVSSCSQFGGLSRPSNFPPKALAANINNLRLSTRGGGSARASSADVTTQTAKAPITFQVGETSLTLPFSAKAAKGLSDAIDKLLITFKEREKATRPQRWQTMEYRQNGDDGVSFEFFCNPNAYANAFQAKVLITVNDDKIKVTTEGQLSALKSDVEQYVDKSS
;
A
#
# COMPACT_ATOMS: atom_id res chain seq x y z
N MET A 1 -50.42 2.06 -36.62
CA MET A 1 -51.49 2.53 -35.72
C MET A 1 -51.96 1.37 -34.85
N TYR A 2 -51.60 1.36 -33.56
CA TYR A 2 -52.17 0.64 -32.37
C TYR A 2 -51.34 1.22 -31.19
N SER A 3 -51.76 2.16 -30.32
CA SER A 3 -52.83 2.19 -29.27
C SER A 3 -52.70 1.02 -28.28
N LEU A 4 -52.55 1.11 -26.94
CA LEU A 4 -52.78 2.07 -25.84
C LEU A 4 -51.73 1.77 -24.71
N ALA A 5 -51.12 2.75 -24.02
CA ALA A 5 -51.48 3.35 -22.71
C ALA A 5 -51.57 2.39 -21.49
N LEU A 6 -50.77 2.66 -20.42
CA LEU A 6 -51.08 2.60 -18.97
C LEU A 6 -49.75 2.55 -18.16
N GLN A 7 -49.60 3.00 -16.91
CA GLN A 7 -49.97 4.20 -16.14
C GLN A 7 -49.23 4.05 -14.79
N THR A 8 -48.55 5.11 -14.35
CA THR A 8 -48.15 5.55 -12.98
C THR A 8 -48.03 4.56 -11.80
N SER A 9 -46.97 4.73 -10.98
CA SER A 9 -47.12 5.24 -9.60
C SER A 9 -45.80 5.52 -8.88
N ILE A 10 -45.73 6.70 -8.26
CA ILE A 10 -44.67 7.20 -7.37
C ILE A 10 -45.06 6.85 -5.93
N ALA A 11 -44.12 6.37 -5.12
CA ALA A 11 -44.30 6.23 -3.68
C ALA A 11 -43.17 6.95 -2.93
N THR A 12 -43.49 8.16 -2.47
CA THR A 12 -42.80 8.88 -1.38
C THR A 12 -43.28 8.35 -0.03
N ALA A 13 -42.34 8.05 0.87
CA ALA A 13 -42.65 7.85 2.28
C ALA A 13 -41.69 8.70 3.14
N SER A 14 -42.26 9.77 3.68
CA SER A 14 -41.73 10.56 4.78
C SER A 14 -42.09 9.86 6.09
N SER A 15 -41.20 9.83 7.07
CA SER A 15 -41.61 9.69 8.48
C SER A 15 -40.73 10.52 9.38
N VAL A 16 -41.38 11.44 10.05
CA VAL A 16 -40.92 12.34 11.10
C VAL A 16 -41.46 11.74 12.42
N SER A 17 -40.62 11.65 13.44
CA SER A 17 -41.06 11.45 14.83
C SER A 17 -39.94 11.98 15.73
N SER A 18 -40.02 13.21 16.21
CA SER A 18 -40.80 13.74 17.34
C SER A 18 -40.01 13.72 18.66
N CYS A 19 -40.12 14.87 19.31
CA CYS A 19 -39.39 15.45 20.42
C CYS A 19 -39.72 14.85 21.81
N SER A 20 -38.88 15.23 22.78
CA SER A 20 -39.05 15.24 24.26
C SER A 20 -38.33 14.06 24.95
N GLN A 21 -37.57 14.22 26.05
CA GLN A 21 -37.84 15.07 27.22
C GLN A 21 -36.59 15.18 28.13
N PHE A 22 -36.47 16.31 28.81
CA PHE A 22 -35.45 16.68 29.81
C PHE A 22 -35.78 16.10 31.20
N GLY A 23 -34.74 15.86 32.01
CA GLY A 23 -34.79 15.51 33.44
C GLY A 23 -33.92 14.28 33.71
N GLY A 24 -32.91 14.27 34.58
CA GLY A 24 -32.67 15.03 35.79
C GLY A 24 -32.35 14.01 36.89
N LEU A 25 -31.11 14.04 37.39
CA LEU A 25 -30.63 13.52 38.68
C LEU A 25 -30.53 11.99 38.89
N SER A 26 -29.30 11.58 39.23
CA SER A 26 -28.91 10.69 40.37
C SER A 26 -28.01 9.51 39.96
N ARG A 27 -26.72 9.59 40.35
CA ARG A 27 -25.83 8.42 40.54
C ARG A 27 -26.38 7.53 41.65
N PRO A 28 -26.09 6.21 41.65
CA PRO A 28 -24.97 5.76 42.47
C PRO A 28 -24.01 4.78 41.78
N SER A 29 -22.79 4.84 42.29
CA SER A 29 -21.70 3.86 42.29
C SER A 29 -22.13 2.40 42.23
N ASN A 30 -21.43 1.58 41.44
CA ASN A 30 -20.71 0.37 41.89
C ASN A 30 -20.45 -0.58 40.70
N PHE A 31 -19.28 -0.49 40.05
CA PHE A 31 -18.72 -1.59 39.24
C PHE A 31 -17.19 -1.54 39.30
N PRO A 32 -16.52 -2.55 39.89
CA PRO A 32 -15.07 -2.68 39.84
C PRO A 32 -14.58 -3.12 38.44
N PRO A 33 -13.34 -2.79 38.07
CA PRO A 33 -12.77 -3.09 36.75
C PRO A 33 -12.52 -4.59 36.56
N LYS A 34 -12.83 -5.09 35.36
CA LYS A 34 -12.43 -6.43 34.90
C LYS A 34 -10.90 -6.56 35.01
N ALA A 35 -10.45 -7.37 35.95
CA ALA A 35 -9.05 -7.76 36.06
C ALA A 35 -8.65 -8.61 34.85
N LEU A 36 -7.60 -8.17 34.17
CA LEU A 36 -6.80 -8.97 33.26
C LEU A 36 -6.24 -10.18 34.02
N ALA A 37 -6.63 -11.39 33.62
CA ALA A 37 -5.94 -12.61 34.02
C ALA A 37 -4.61 -12.69 33.25
N ALA A 38 -3.55 -12.20 33.87
CA ALA A 38 -2.18 -12.52 33.46
C ALA A 38 -1.88 -13.98 33.84
N ASN A 39 -1.57 -14.81 32.86
CA ASN A 39 -1.08 -16.16 33.07
C ASN A 39 0.43 -16.09 33.39
N ILE A 40 0.77 -16.30 34.66
CA ILE A 40 2.12 -16.22 35.19
C ILE A 40 2.64 -17.65 35.38
N ASN A 41 3.00 -18.30 34.29
CA ASN A 41 3.79 -19.54 34.34
C ASN A 41 4.96 -19.39 33.36
N ASN A 42 6.00 -18.69 33.81
CA ASN A 42 7.40 -19.01 33.53
C ASN A 42 8.31 -18.12 34.38
N LEU A 43 8.39 -18.50 35.65
CA LEU A 43 9.38 -18.07 36.60
C LEU A 43 10.75 -18.64 36.18
N ARG A 44 11.70 -17.78 35.80
CA ARG A 44 13.13 -18.05 36.01
C ARG A 44 13.81 -16.80 36.55
N LEU A 45 14.24 -16.90 37.80
CA LEU A 45 15.08 -15.94 38.51
C LEU A 45 16.48 -16.54 38.67
N SER A 46 17.51 -15.86 38.16
CA SER A 46 18.94 -15.95 38.53
C SER A 46 19.71 -15.07 37.55
N THR A 47 20.65 -14.19 37.88
CA THR A 47 21.37 -13.89 39.12
C THR A 47 22.00 -12.51 38.98
N ARG A 48 22.25 -11.87 40.12
CA ARG A 48 22.83 -10.54 40.31
C ARG A 48 24.30 -10.55 39.88
N GLY A 49 24.65 -9.76 38.86
CA GLY A 49 26.03 -9.48 38.47
C GLY A 49 26.13 -8.03 38.00
N GLY A 50 26.81 -7.20 38.79
CA GLY A 50 27.07 -5.80 38.45
C GLY A 50 27.98 -5.72 37.23
N GLY A 51 27.51 -4.99 36.21
CA GLY A 51 28.25 -4.73 34.98
C GLY A 51 27.73 -3.43 34.38
N SER A 52 28.63 -2.45 34.33
CA SER A 52 28.44 -1.08 33.90
C SER A 52 27.71 -0.94 32.55
N ALA A 53 26.90 0.10 32.45
CA ALA A 53 26.14 0.49 31.28
C ALA A 53 27.02 0.58 30.01
N ARG A 54 26.67 -0.25 29.02
CA ARG A 54 26.72 0.15 27.62
C ARG A 54 25.51 -0.49 26.95
N ALA A 55 24.44 0.29 26.87
CA ALA A 55 23.40 0.08 25.88
C ALA A 55 24.03 0.29 24.51
N SER A 56 24.67 -0.74 23.97
CA SER A 56 24.81 -0.87 22.54
C SER A 56 23.47 -1.41 22.05
N SER A 57 22.51 -0.50 21.90
CA SER A 57 21.60 -0.54 20.75
C SER A 57 22.51 -0.52 19.51
N ALA A 58 23.05 -1.68 19.19
CA ALA A 58 23.53 -1.98 17.87
C ALA A 58 22.28 -1.93 17.00
N ASP A 59 22.02 -0.71 16.55
CA ASP A 59 21.39 -0.42 15.28
C ASP A 59 21.73 -1.58 14.33
N VAL A 60 20.75 -2.46 14.12
CA VAL A 60 20.77 -3.39 13.01
C VAL A 60 20.41 -2.55 11.79
N THR A 61 21.26 -1.57 11.47
CA THR A 61 21.49 -1.17 10.10
C THR A 61 22.18 -2.37 9.47
N THR A 62 21.38 -3.37 9.09
CA THR A 62 21.78 -4.26 8.01
C THR A 62 21.95 -3.33 6.81
N GLN A 63 23.17 -2.79 6.65
CA GLN A 63 23.63 -2.14 5.43
C GLN A 63 23.44 -3.16 4.32
N THR A 64 22.25 -3.13 3.74
CA THR A 64 21.92 -3.86 2.53
C THR A 64 22.72 -3.12 1.47
N ALA A 65 23.79 -3.73 0.97
CA ALA A 65 24.57 -3.16 -0.12
C ALA A 65 23.59 -2.71 -1.22
N LYS A 66 23.52 -1.39 -1.46
CA LYS A 66 22.65 -0.81 -2.47
C LYS A 66 23.39 -0.86 -3.79
N ALA A 67 23.11 -1.87 -4.59
CA ALA A 67 23.58 -1.88 -5.96
C ALA A 67 22.74 -0.88 -6.79
N PRO A 68 23.34 -0.22 -7.79
CA PRO A 68 22.58 0.65 -8.68
C PRO A 68 21.67 -0.20 -9.58
N ILE A 69 20.38 0.13 -9.62
CA ILE A 69 19.46 -0.37 -10.64
C ILE A 69 19.35 0.65 -11.76
N THR A 70 19.22 0.18 -13.00
CA THR A 70 18.95 1.05 -14.15
C THR A 70 17.59 0.68 -14.74
N PHE A 71 16.66 1.63 -14.72
CA PHE A 71 15.35 1.48 -15.34
C PHE A 71 15.37 2.10 -16.74
N GLN A 72 14.98 1.32 -17.75
CA GLN A 72 14.83 1.78 -19.11
C GLN A 72 13.36 2.17 -19.35
N VAL A 73 13.12 3.48 -19.34
CA VAL A 73 11.79 4.08 -19.37
C VAL A 73 11.61 4.86 -20.66
N GLY A 74 11.24 4.15 -21.73
CA GLY A 74 11.10 4.73 -23.07
C GLY A 74 12.44 5.22 -23.60
N GLU A 75 12.60 6.53 -23.77
CA GLU A 75 13.83 7.18 -24.22
C GLU A 75 14.73 7.63 -23.05
N THR A 76 14.27 7.43 -21.81
CA THR A 76 14.97 7.87 -20.59
C THR A 76 15.52 6.68 -19.81
N SER A 77 16.76 6.78 -19.35
CA SER A 77 17.37 5.81 -18.44
C SER A 77 17.51 6.42 -17.04
N LEU A 78 16.96 5.76 -16.03
CA LEU A 78 17.09 6.19 -14.64
C LEU A 78 18.00 5.22 -13.88
N THR A 79 19.15 5.71 -13.41
CA THR A 79 20.05 4.93 -12.56
C THR A 79 20.02 5.49 -11.15
N LEU A 80 19.66 4.65 -10.18
CA LEU A 80 19.60 5.03 -8.77
C LEU A 80 20.02 3.88 -7.84
N PRO A 81 20.55 4.18 -6.64
CA PRO A 81 20.82 3.16 -5.64
C PRO A 81 19.52 2.52 -5.17
N PHE A 82 19.44 1.19 -5.18
CA PHE A 82 18.25 0.45 -4.78
C PHE A 82 18.58 -0.66 -3.80
N SER A 83 17.74 -0.90 -2.80
CA SER A 83 17.96 -2.04 -1.90
C SER A 83 17.36 -3.31 -2.48
N ALA A 84 18.01 -4.47 -2.28
CA ALA A 84 17.48 -5.76 -2.74
C ALA A 84 16.09 -6.06 -2.15
N LYS A 85 15.83 -5.63 -0.91
CA LYS A 85 14.52 -5.77 -0.25
C LYS A 85 13.44 -4.93 -0.97
N ALA A 86 13.76 -3.70 -1.36
CA ALA A 86 12.82 -2.86 -2.08
C ALA A 86 12.57 -3.38 -3.49
N ALA A 87 13.59 -3.92 -4.17
CA ALA A 87 13.42 -4.53 -5.49
C ALA A 87 12.42 -5.68 -5.46
N LYS A 88 12.53 -6.55 -4.45
CA LYS A 88 11.56 -7.63 -4.21
C LYS A 88 10.16 -7.09 -3.89
N GLY A 89 10.07 -6.04 -3.08
CA GLY A 89 8.79 -5.39 -2.80
C GLY A 89 8.13 -4.79 -4.05
N LEU A 90 8.94 -4.22 -4.95
CA LEU A 90 8.48 -3.68 -6.22
C LEU A 90 8.07 -4.79 -7.21
N SER A 91 8.83 -5.88 -7.32
CA SER A 91 8.46 -7.04 -8.15
C SER A 91 7.14 -7.64 -7.68
N ASP A 92 6.97 -7.85 -6.37
CA ASP A 92 5.74 -8.39 -5.78
C ASP A 92 4.54 -7.47 -6.05
N ALA A 93 4.75 -6.14 -6.00
CA ALA A 93 3.73 -5.17 -6.35
C ALA A 93 3.35 -5.31 -7.83
N ILE A 94 4.32 -5.30 -8.74
CA ILE A 94 4.10 -5.47 -10.18
C ILE A 94 3.34 -6.77 -10.49
N ASP A 95 3.67 -7.88 -9.84
CA ASP A 95 2.96 -9.15 -10.04
C ASP A 95 1.50 -9.08 -9.58
N LYS A 96 1.22 -8.42 -8.44
CA LYS A 96 -0.16 -8.15 -8.01
C LYS A 96 -0.92 -7.34 -9.05
N LEU A 97 -0.28 -6.33 -9.65
CA LEU A 97 -0.88 -5.54 -10.73
C LEU A 97 -1.26 -6.39 -11.93
N LEU A 98 -0.38 -7.28 -12.35
CA LEU A 98 -0.61 -8.17 -13.48
C LEU A 98 -1.77 -9.13 -13.20
N ILE A 99 -1.91 -9.59 -11.96
CA ILE A 99 -3.08 -10.38 -11.54
C ILE A 99 -4.35 -9.53 -11.66
N THR A 100 -4.34 -8.28 -11.17
CA THR A 100 -5.48 -7.35 -11.32
C THR A 100 -5.88 -7.13 -12.78
N PHE A 101 -4.91 -6.99 -13.69
CA PHE A 101 -5.19 -6.90 -15.14
C PHE A 101 -5.85 -8.18 -15.67
N LYS A 102 -5.36 -9.37 -15.28
CA LYS A 102 -5.96 -10.65 -15.69
C LYS A 102 -7.38 -10.83 -15.16
N GLU A 103 -7.67 -10.38 -13.95
CA GLU A 103 -9.02 -10.42 -13.37
C GLU A 103 -9.96 -9.45 -14.08
N ARG A 104 -9.46 -8.27 -14.44
CA ARG A 104 -10.19 -7.27 -15.24
C ARG A 104 -10.58 -7.82 -16.61
N GLU A 105 -9.66 -8.50 -17.30
CA GLU A 105 -9.94 -9.10 -18.62
C GLU A 105 -11.03 -10.18 -18.55
N LYS A 106 -11.17 -10.87 -17.43
CA LYS A 106 -12.22 -11.88 -17.19
C LYS A 106 -13.55 -11.26 -16.75
N ALA A 107 -13.55 -10.02 -16.26
CA ALA A 107 -14.73 -9.38 -15.73
C ALA A 107 -15.70 -9.00 -16.86
N THR A 108 -16.88 -9.62 -16.89
CA THR A 108 -17.94 -9.36 -17.88
C THR A 108 -18.60 -7.99 -17.68
N ARG A 109 -18.49 -7.41 -16.47
CA ARG A 109 -19.08 -6.11 -16.13
C ARG A 109 -17.98 -5.09 -15.87
N PRO A 110 -18.10 -3.85 -16.39
CA PRO A 110 -17.14 -2.79 -16.09
C PRO A 110 -17.14 -2.49 -14.59
N GLN A 111 -16.05 -2.85 -13.92
CA GLN A 111 -15.74 -2.49 -12.54
C GLN A 111 -14.55 -1.54 -12.53
N ARG A 112 -14.56 -0.60 -11.58
CA ARG A 112 -13.40 0.27 -11.32
C ARG A 112 -12.42 -0.47 -10.43
N TRP A 113 -11.21 -0.65 -10.94
CA TRP A 113 -10.12 -1.31 -10.23
C TRP A 113 -9.33 -0.29 -9.42
N GLN A 114 -8.74 -0.74 -8.32
CA GLN A 114 -7.92 0.13 -7.49
C GLN A 114 -6.62 0.48 -8.21
N THR A 115 -6.31 1.76 -8.24
CA THR A 115 -5.01 2.27 -8.72
C THR A 115 -3.91 1.81 -7.79
N MET A 116 -2.81 1.31 -8.35
CA MET A 116 -1.65 0.94 -7.56
C MET A 116 -0.70 2.12 -7.44
N GLU A 117 -0.28 2.36 -6.21
CA GLU A 117 0.81 3.25 -5.88
C GLU A 117 1.80 2.52 -4.97
N TYR A 118 3.06 2.48 -5.38
CA TYR A 118 4.16 1.98 -4.59
C TYR A 118 5.12 3.14 -4.32
N ARG A 119 5.35 3.44 -3.04
CA ARG A 119 6.32 4.45 -2.63
C ARG A 119 7.39 3.81 -1.79
N GLN A 120 8.63 4.14 -2.12
CA GLN A 120 9.79 3.78 -1.35
C GLN A 120 10.57 5.05 -1.03
N ASN A 121 10.79 5.28 0.26
CA ASN A 121 11.72 6.32 0.71
C ASN A 121 13.08 5.65 0.91
N GLY A 122 14.08 6.07 0.16
CA GLY A 122 15.46 5.68 0.38
C GLY A 122 16.08 6.47 1.52
N ASP A 123 16.98 5.83 2.27
CA ASP A 123 17.72 6.50 3.35
C ASP A 123 18.68 7.60 2.84
N ASP A 124 18.96 7.60 1.53
CA ASP A 124 19.91 8.50 0.89
C ASP A 124 19.26 9.82 0.41
N GLY A 125 18.03 10.12 0.88
CA GLY A 125 17.25 11.29 0.45
C GLY A 125 16.47 11.09 -0.86
N VAL A 126 16.73 10.01 -1.60
CA VAL A 126 16.03 9.68 -2.85
C VAL A 126 14.74 8.91 -2.54
N SER A 127 13.61 9.48 -2.95
CA SER A 127 12.29 8.85 -2.94
C SER A 127 11.93 8.33 -4.34
N PHE A 128 11.42 7.11 -4.38
CA PHE A 128 10.97 6.44 -5.59
C PHE A 128 9.47 6.18 -5.47
N GLU A 129 8.71 6.69 -6.42
CA GLU A 129 7.28 6.46 -6.53
C GLU A 129 6.98 5.78 -7.87
N PHE A 130 6.13 4.76 -7.80
CA PHE A 130 5.63 4.02 -8.93
C PHE A 130 4.11 4.07 -8.89
N PHE A 131 3.52 4.53 -9.98
CA PHE A 131 2.09 4.70 -10.11
C PHE A 131 1.58 4.03 -11.38
N CYS A 132 0.53 3.21 -11.23
CA CYS A 132 -0.17 2.63 -12.37
C CYS A 132 -1.67 2.62 -12.14
N ASN A 133 -2.41 3.18 -13.11
CA ASN A 133 -3.87 3.12 -13.14
C ASN A 133 -4.33 2.02 -14.12
N PRO A 134 -4.80 0.85 -13.63
CA PRO A 134 -5.25 -0.25 -14.47
C PRO A 134 -6.54 0.08 -15.25
N ASN A 135 -7.28 1.12 -14.87
CA ASN A 135 -8.50 1.52 -15.59
C ASN A 135 -8.22 2.29 -16.88
N ALA A 136 -7.03 2.88 -17.02
CA ALA A 136 -6.67 3.70 -18.17
C ALA A 136 -6.31 2.86 -19.42
N TYR A 137 -6.06 1.57 -19.25
CA TYR A 137 -5.52 0.70 -20.31
C TYR A 137 -6.40 -0.53 -20.52
N ALA A 138 -6.44 -1.01 -21.77
CA ALA A 138 -7.23 -2.18 -22.13
C ALA A 138 -6.60 -3.49 -21.65
N ASN A 139 -5.27 -3.59 -21.67
CA ASN A 139 -4.47 -4.76 -21.32
C ASN A 139 -3.19 -4.34 -20.58
N ALA A 140 -2.56 -5.29 -19.89
CA ALA A 140 -1.32 -5.04 -19.16
C ALA A 140 -0.13 -4.65 -20.06
N PHE A 141 -0.11 -5.14 -21.31
CA PHE A 141 0.99 -4.90 -22.24
C PHE A 141 1.03 -3.47 -22.79
N GLN A 142 -0.12 -2.79 -22.86
CA GLN A 142 -0.18 -1.37 -23.25
C GLN A 142 -0.13 -0.44 -22.02
N ALA A 143 -0.07 -1.00 -20.81
CA ALA A 143 -0.07 -0.20 -19.60
C ALA A 143 1.22 0.62 -19.49
N LYS A 144 1.05 1.94 -19.43
CA LYS A 144 2.12 2.82 -19.01
C LYS A 144 2.05 3.07 -17.53
N VAL A 145 3.23 3.10 -16.92
CA VAL A 145 3.41 3.42 -15.52
C VAL A 145 4.19 4.71 -15.41
N LEU A 146 3.81 5.49 -14.41
CA LEU A 146 4.46 6.74 -14.08
C LEU A 146 5.47 6.45 -12.97
N ILE A 147 6.73 6.73 -13.25
CA ILE A 147 7.80 6.67 -12.24
C ILE A 147 8.17 8.09 -11.89
N THR A 148 8.19 8.38 -10.59
CA THR A 148 8.74 9.62 -10.06
C THR A 148 9.91 9.29 -9.17
N VAL A 149 11.07 9.82 -9.52
CA VAL A 149 12.25 9.83 -8.67
C VAL A 149 12.42 11.25 -8.16
N ASN A 150 12.41 11.41 -6.85
CA ASN A 150 12.51 12.71 -6.23
C ASN A 150 13.64 12.72 -5.19
N ASP A 151 14.53 13.68 -5.35
CA ASP A 151 15.63 14.02 -4.45
C ASP A 151 15.42 15.45 -3.92
N ASP A 152 16.27 15.92 -3.00
CA ASP A 152 16.13 17.23 -2.37
C ASP A 152 16.06 18.42 -3.36
N LYS A 153 16.65 18.25 -4.55
CA LYS A 153 16.77 19.32 -5.55
C LYS A 153 16.07 19.04 -6.87
N ILE A 154 15.83 17.77 -7.18
CA ILE A 154 15.42 17.34 -8.51
C ILE A 154 14.28 16.33 -8.38
N LYS A 155 13.19 16.59 -9.11
CA LYS A 155 12.12 15.64 -9.34
C LYS A 155 12.08 15.26 -10.81
N VAL A 156 12.32 13.99 -11.10
CA VAL A 156 12.20 13.42 -12.44
C VAL A 156 10.95 12.56 -12.47
N THR A 157 10.01 12.89 -13.34
CA THR A 157 8.82 12.08 -13.60
C THR A 157 8.86 11.62 -15.04
N THR A 158 8.75 10.31 -15.27
CA THR A 158 8.82 9.69 -16.59
C THR A 158 7.79 8.57 -16.71
N GLU A 159 7.38 8.28 -17.95
CA GLU A 159 6.40 7.26 -18.27
C GLU A 159 7.06 6.12 -19.04
N GLY A 160 6.85 4.87 -18.59
CA GLY A 160 7.40 3.68 -19.24
C GLY A 160 6.40 2.56 -19.39
N GLN A 161 6.77 1.56 -20.19
CA GLN A 161 5.98 0.34 -20.32
C GLN A 161 6.17 -0.54 -19.07
N LEU A 162 5.06 -1.08 -18.55
CA LEU A 162 5.06 -1.98 -17.40
C LEU A 162 5.93 -3.23 -17.63
N SER A 163 5.91 -3.80 -18.84
CA SER A 163 6.67 -4.98 -19.22
C SER A 163 8.18 -4.77 -19.17
N ALA A 164 8.66 -3.64 -19.70
CA ALA A 164 10.08 -3.28 -19.68
C ALA A 164 10.58 -3.15 -18.24
N LEU A 165 9.82 -2.44 -17.40
CA LEU A 165 10.16 -2.24 -16.00
C LEU A 165 10.16 -3.52 -15.18
N LYS A 166 9.21 -4.42 -15.42
CA LYS A 166 9.21 -5.74 -14.78
C LYS A 166 10.52 -6.47 -15.09
N SER A 167 10.95 -6.48 -16.35
CA SER A 167 12.20 -7.13 -16.74
C SER A 167 13.42 -6.50 -16.07
N ASP A 168 13.49 -5.17 -15.98
CA ASP A 168 14.60 -4.47 -15.33
C ASP A 168 14.69 -4.81 -13.84
N VAL A 169 13.54 -4.87 -13.14
CA VAL A 169 13.47 -5.24 -11.72
C VAL A 169 13.87 -6.70 -11.52
N GLU A 170 13.35 -7.62 -12.33
CA GLU A 170 13.70 -9.05 -12.23
C GLU A 170 15.19 -9.28 -12.43
N GLN A 171 15.77 -8.68 -13.48
CA GLN A 171 17.21 -8.75 -13.72
C GLN A 171 18.03 -8.20 -12.55
N TYR A 172 17.54 -7.17 -11.87
CA TYR A 172 18.22 -6.63 -10.68
C TYR A 172 18.09 -7.56 -9.48
N VAL A 173 16.91 -8.14 -9.24
CA VAL A 173 16.67 -9.09 -8.15
C VAL A 173 17.52 -10.34 -8.32
N ASP A 174 17.65 -10.85 -9.55
CA ASP A 174 18.48 -12.01 -9.88
C ASP A 174 19.97 -11.74 -9.66
N LYS A 175 20.44 -10.52 -9.99
CA LYS A 175 21.83 -10.09 -9.76
C LYS A 175 22.15 -9.80 -8.29
N SER A 176 21.13 -9.48 -7.49
CA SER A 176 21.27 -9.06 -6.09
C SER A 176 20.89 -10.15 -5.08
N SER A 177 20.52 -11.35 -5.56
CA SER A 177 20.23 -12.54 -4.75
C SER A 177 21.46 -13.42 -4.62
#